data_AF-A0A7C1GYY3-F1
#
_entry.id   AF-A0A7C1GYY3-F1
#
_cell.length_a   1.000
_cell.length_b   1.000
_cell.length_c   1.000
_cell.angle_alpha   90.00
_cell.angle_beta   90.00
_cell.angle_gamma   90.00
#
_symmetry.space_group_name_H-M   'P 1'
#
loop_
_entity.id
_entity.type
_entity.pdbx_description
1 polymer ?
#
loop_
_entity_poly.entity_id
_entity_poly.type
_entity_poly.pdbx_seq_one_letter_code
_entity_poly.pdbx_strand_id
1 'polypeptide(L)'
;YLYTENDTFQIVRLPYGNKKFEMVVILPRKSVNIDSITQSMDPLKFEAWLLSTQTQKVKLGLPKFKIAFEKSLKEVLTQLGMRTPFSQQADFSGMSGQKNLLISEVKHKTFIEVNEEGTEAAAVTGVRISLTAVPSYREMIVDRPFIFAIRERQNGTLLFLGKIVDPE
;
A
#
# COMPACT_ATOMS: atom_id res chain seq x y z
N TYR A 1 11.85 -3.87 -13.13
CA TYR A 1 11.12 -3.75 -11.84
C TYR A 1 11.19 -5.07 -11.09
N LEU A 2 11.09 -5.05 -9.76
CA LEU A 2 10.79 -6.27 -9.01
C LEU A 2 9.31 -6.59 -9.22
N TYR A 3 9.03 -7.79 -9.71
CA TYR A 3 7.72 -8.18 -10.20
C TYR A 3 7.43 -9.65 -9.94
N THR A 4 6.16 -9.97 -9.66
CA THR A 4 5.63 -11.34 -9.65
C THR A 4 4.18 -11.33 -10.12
N GLU A 5 3.69 -12.46 -10.60
CA GLU A 5 2.28 -12.64 -10.91
C GLU A 5 1.85 -14.08 -10.68
N ASN A 6 0.58 -14.27 -10.35
CA ASN A 6 -0.06 -15.58 -10.23
C ASN A 6 -1.51 -15.50 -10.77
N ASP A 7 -2.31 -16.54 -10.52
CA ASP A 7 -3.70 -16.61 -10.98
C ASP A 7 -4.63 -15.65 -10.24
N THR A 8 -4.14 -15.00 -9.17
CA THR A 8 -4.94 -14.11 -8.32
C THR A 8 -4.61 -12.63 -8.45
N PHE A 9 -3.33 -12.28 -8.64
CA PHE A 9 -2.87 -10.90 -8.73
C PHE A 9 -1.52 -10.77 -9.45
N GLN A 10 -1.15 -9.51 -9.73
CA GLN A 10 0.18 -9.08 -10.15
C GLN A 10 0.75 -8.13 -9.08
N ILE A 11 2.05 -8.18 -8.82
CA ILE A 11 2.73 -7.26 -7.91
C ILE A 11 3.90 -6.60 -8.61
N VAL A 12 4.03 -5.29 -8.44
CA VAL A 12 5.24 -4.54 -8.80
C VAL A 12 5.74 -3.74 -7.60
N ARG A 13 7.06 -3.65 -7.44
CA ARG A 13 7.70 -2.80 -6.42
C ARG A 13 8.46 -1.66 -7.10
N LEU A 14 8.17 -0.44 -6.66
CA LEU A 14 8.63 0.82 -7.21
C LEU A 14 9.46 1.54 -6.13
N PRO A 15 10.80 1.42 -6.14
CA PRO A 15 11.64 2.09 -5.16
C PRO A 15 11.61 3.60 -5.37
N TYR A 16 11.54 4.35 -4.28
CA TYR A 16 11.62 5.82 -4.26
C TYR A 16 13.07 6.28 -4.17
N GLY A 17 13.46 7.29 -4.95
CA GLY A 17 14.71 8.04 -4.82
C GLY A 17 15.93 7.20 -4.39
N ASN A 18 16.41 7.42 -3.16
CA ASN A 18 17.55 6.73 -2.55
C ASN A 18 17.33 5.24 -2.21
N LYS A 19 16.22 4.65 -2.66
CA LYS A 19 15.82 3.26 -2.46
C LYS A 19 15.67 2.84 -1.00
N LYS A 20 15.44 3.79 -0.08
CA LYS A 20 15.05 3.51 1.31
C LYS A 20 13.58 3.15 1.43
N PHE A 21 12.74 3.81 0.66
CA PHE A 21 11.31 3.52 0.61
C PHE A 21 10.94 2.89 -0.73
N GLU A 22 9.84 2.15 -0.75
CA GLU A 22 9.21 1.67 -1.99
C GLU A 22 7.70 1.72 -1.90
N MET A 23 7.07 1.90 -3.05
CA MET A 23 5.67 1.57 -3.25
C MET A 23 5.56 0.13 -3.75
N VAL A 24 4.69 -0.65 -3.13
CA VAL A 24 4.23 -1.94 -3.63
C VAL A 24 2.84 -1.72 -4.20
N VAL A 25 2.61 -2.16 -5.44
CA VAL A 25 1.28 -2.17 -6.06
C VAL A 25 0.86 -3.61 -6.28
N ILE A 26 -0.28 -3.99 -5.72
CA ILE A 26 -0.91 -5.30 -5.92
C ILE A 26 -2.17 -5.08 -6.75
N LEU A 27 -2.18 -5.62 -7.96
CA LEU A 27 -3.28 -5.54 -8.90
C LEU A 27 -3.98 -6.90 -8.99
N PRO A 28 -5.19 -7.04 -8.45
CA PRO A 28 -6.00 -8.25 -8.61
C PRO A 28 -6.19 -8.61 -10.09
N ARG A 29 -6.31 -9.90 -10.41
CA ARG A 29 -6.80 -10.34 -11.73
C ARG A 29 -8.25 -9.90 -11.91
N LYS A 30 -8.70 -9.75 -13.17
CA LYS A 30 -10.06 -9.25 -13.48
C LYS A 30 -11.17 -10.11 -12.88
N SER A 31 -10.94 -11.41 -12.70
CA SER A 31 -11.87 -12.36 -12.09
C SER A 31 -11.84 -12.37 -10.56
N VAL A 32 -10.94 -11.61 -9.92
CA VAL A 32 -10.68 -11.67 -8.48
C VAL A 32 -11.20 -10.42 -7.79
N ASN A 33 -12.01 -10.64 -6.75
CA ASN A 33 -12.47 -9.55 -5.90
C ASN A 33 -11.31 -9.07 -5.00
N ILE A 34 -11.02 -7.78 -5.05
CA ILE A 34 -9.98 -7.14 -4.22
C ILE A 34 -10.17 -7.38 -2.73
N ASP A 35 -11.42 -7.47 -2.26
CA ASP A 35 -11.72 -7.68 -0.85
C ASP A 35 -11.23 -9.06 -0.37
N SER A 36 -11.29 -10.09 -1.20
CA SER A 36 -10.75 -11.41 -0.87
C SER A 36 -9.22 -11.40 -0.68
N ILE A 37 -8.51 -10.53 -1.39
CA ILE A 37 -7.07 -10.33 -1.19
C ILE A 37 -6.86 -9.61 0.13
N THR A 38 -7.58 -8.51 0.39
CA THR A 38 -7.41 -7.76 1.64
C THR A 38 -7.76 -8.56 2.89
N GLN A 39 -8.78 -9.43 2.83
CA GLN A 39 -9.22 -10.26 3.96
C GLN A 39 -8.26 -11.43 4.23
N SER A 40 -7.62 -11.96 3.18
CA SER A 40 -6.66 -13.07 3.32
C SER A 40 -5.25 -12.59 3.65
N MET A 41 -4.97 -11.29 3.45
CA MET A 41 -3.67 -10.68 3.69
C MET A 41 -3.34 -10.62 5.17
N ASP A 42 -2.13 -11.06 5.51
CA ASP A 42 -1.52 -10.95 6.82
C ASP A 42 -0.03 -10.58 6.63
N PRO A 43 0.69 -10.18 7.70
CA PRO A 43 2.09 -9.78 7.58
C PRO A 43 2.99 -10.85 6.95
N LEU A 44 2.78 -12.14 7.27
CA LEU A 44 3.63 -13.22 6.77
C LEU A 44 3.38 -13.48 5.29
N LYS A 45 2.12 -13.51 4.86
CA LYS A 45 1.75 -13.65 3.44
C LYS A 45 2.23 -12.46 2.62
N PHE A 46 2.06 -11.26 3.14
CA PHE A 46 2.52 -10.05 2.45
C PHE A 46 4.04 -10.11 2.22
N GLU A 47 4.84 -10.44 3.23
CA GLU A 47 6.28 -10.62 3.03
C GLU A 47 6.62 -11.77 2.08
N ALA A 48 5.92 -12.89 2.15
CA ALA A 48 6.13 -14.01 1.24
C ALA A 48 5.88 -13.60 -0.23
N TRP A 49 4.83 -12.81 -0.49
CA TRP A 49 4.57 -12.26 -1.82
C TRP A 49 5.71 -11.36 -2.29
N LEU A 50 6.24 -10.51 -1.41
CA LEU A 50 7.36 -9.63 -1.74
C LEU A 50 8.67 -10.38 -2.00
N LEU A 51 8.95 -11.45 -1.25
CA LEU A 51 10.10 -12.31 -1.48
C LEU A 51 10.02 -13.09 -2.80
N SER A 52 8.81 -13.34 -3.30
CA SER A 52 8.60 -13.98 -4.61
C SER A 52 8.86 -13.06 -5.82
N THR A 53 9.04 -11.75 -5.59
CA THR A 53 9.31 -10.79 -6.67
C THR A 53 10.73 -10.94 -7.25
N GLN A 54 10.84 -10.88 -8.58
CA GLN A 54 12.11 -10.97 -9.29
C GLN A 54 12.29 -9.81 -10.25
N THR A 55 13.53 -9.48 -10.60
CA THR A 55 13.82 -8.41 -11.56
C THR A 55 13.34 -8.80 -12.95
N GLN A 56 12.34 -8.09 -13.48
CA GLN A 56 11.80 -8.30 -14.82
C GLN A 56 11.61 -6.97 -15.58
N LYS A 57 11.60 -7.05 -16.92
CA LYS A 57 11.20 -5.93 -17.79
C LYS A 57 9.67 -5.89 -17.83
N VAL A 58 9.09 -4.85 -17.24
CA VAL A 58 7.63 -4.67 -17.12
C VAL A 58 7.22 -3.39 -17.83
N LYS A 59 6.25 -3.47 -18.73
CA LYS A 59 5.50 -2.33 -19.24
C LYS A 59 4.40 -2.01 -18.23
N LEU A 60 4.59 -0.93 -17.48
CA LEU A 60 3.74 -0.51 -16.38
C LEU A 60 2.89 0.69 -16.79
N GLY A 61 1.57 0.58 -16.63
CA GLY A 61 0.67 1.72 -16.60
C GLY A 61 0.12 1.86 -15.19
N LEU A 62 0.43 2.97 -14.52
CA LEU A 62 -0.05 3.27 -13.17
C LEU A 62 -0.71 4.66 -13.20
N PRO A 63 -1.98 4.81 -12.78
CA PRO A 63 -2.61 6.12 -12.74
C PRO A 63 -1.94 7.01 -11.70
N LYS A 64 -1.93 8.31 -11.96
CA LYS A 64 -1.75 9.31 -10.90
C LYS A 64 -2.99 9.24 -10.00
N PHE A 65 -2.80 9.44 -8.70
CA PHE A 65 -3.92 9.48 -7.78
C PHE A 65 -3.61 10.35 -6.58
N LYS A 66 -4.65 10.98 -6.06
CA LYS A 66 -4.59 11.79 -4.84
C LYS A 66 -5.69 11.37 -3.88
N ILE A 67 -5.31 11.15 -2.62
CA ILE A 67 -6.23 10.65 -1.60
C ILE A 67 -6.04 11.45 -0.34
N ALA A 68 -7.15 11.98 0.17
CA ALA A 68 -7.27 12.44 1.53
C ALA A 68 -8.22 11.50 2.28
N PHE A 69 -7.80 11.05 3.46
CA PHE A 69 -8.64 10.22 4.32
C PHE A 69 -8.68 10.84 5.71
N GLU A 70 -9.87 10.99 6.27
CA GLU A 70 -10.06 11.46 7.65
C GLU A 70 -11.12 10.58 8.31
N LYS A 71 -10.77 9.95 9.44
CA LYS A 71 -11.70 9.11 10.19
C LYS A 71 -11.37 9.09 11.68
N SER A 72 -12.40 9.02 12.50
CA SER A 72 -12.25 8.65 13.91
C SER A 72 -11.99 7.16 14.04
N LEU A 73 -10.87 6.79 14.67
CA LEU A 73 -10.49 5.40 14.91
C LEU A 73 -11.07 4.84 16.21
N LYS A 74 -11.84 5.62 16.97
CA LYS A 74 -12.38 5.19 18.27
C LYS A 74 -13.10 3.84 18.18
N GLU A 75 -14.04 3.72 17.25
CA GLU A 75 -14.82 2.49 17.07
C GLU A 75 -13.95 1.32 16.61
N VAL A 76 -13.04 1.58 15.67
CA VAL A 76 -12.11 0.57 15.14
C VAL A 76 -11.21 0.03 16.25
N LEU A 77 -10.59 0.92 17.03
CA LEU A 77 -9.72 0.55 18.17
C LEU A 77 -10.51 -0.18 19.26
N THR A 78 -11.75 0.23 19.52
CA THR A 78 -12.65 -0.45 20.46
C THR A 78 -12.93 -1.90 20.02
N GLN A 79 -13.19 -2.11 18.73
CA GLN A 79 -13.38 -3.44 18.14
C GLN A 79 -12.11 -4.29 18.19
N LEU A 80 -10.94 -3.67 18.06
CA LEU A 80 -9.62 -4.30 18.20
C LEU A 80 -9.22 -4.60 19.66
N GLY A 81 -10.07 -4.26 20.64
CA GLY A 81 -9.87 -4.60 22.05
C GLY A 81 -9.43 -3.44 22.95
N MET A 82 -9.13 -2.26 22.40
CA MET A 82 -8.84 -1.06 23.18
C MET A 82 -10.16 -0.44 23.67
N ARG A 83 -10.84 -1.05 24.65
CA ARG A 83 -12.14 -0.56 25.14
C ARG A 83 -12.00 0.38 26.33
N THR A 84 -11.18 0.00 27.32
CA THR A 84 -11.04 0.71 28.60
C THR A 84 -10.67 2.19 28.44
N PRO A 85 -9.71 2.57 27.58
CA PRO A 85 -9.33 3.97 27.37
C PRO A 85 -10.46 4.93 26.95
N PHE A 86 -11.55 4.39 26.38
CA PHE A 86 -12.70 5.16 25.89
C PHE A 86 -13.87 5.20 26.88
N SER A 87 -13.71 4.66 28.09
CA SER A 87 -14.76 4.48 29.09
C SER A 87 -14.43 5.18 30.42
N GLN A 88 -15.38 5.23 31.34
CA GLN A 88 -15.16 5.74 32.71
C GLN A 88 -14.19 4.88 33.53
N GLN A 89 -13.82 3.69 33.05
CA GLN A 89 -12.83 2.82 33.69
C GLN A 89 -11.39 3.17 33.25
N ALA A 90 -11.21 4.15 32.38
CA ALA A 90 -9.88 4.60 31.95
C ALA A 90 -9.07 5.11 33.15
N ASP A 91 -7.81 4.69 33.23
CA ASP A 91 -6.87 5.21 34.21
C ASP A 91 -5.68 5.85 33.49
N PHE A 92 -5.74 7.17 33.34
CA PHE A 92 -4.66 8.00 32.80
C PHE A 92 -3.98 8.82 33.91
N SER A 93 -4.04 8.37 35.17
CA SER A 93 -3.41 9.07 36.30
C SER A 93 -1.89 9.21 36.14
N GLY A 94 -1.24 8.33 35.39
CA GLY A 94 0.17 8.47 35.02
C GLY A 94 0.49 9.68 34.14
N MET A 95 -0.52 10.27 33.46
CA MET A 95 -0.35 11.46 32.62
C MET A 95 -0.76 12.75 33.35
N SER A 96 -1.90 12.74 34.05
CA SER A 96 -2.52 13.95 34.62
C SER A 96 -2.56 13.97 36.14
N GLY A 97 -2.24 12.87 36.81
CA GLY A 97 -2.46 12.69 38.25
C GLY A 97 -3.93 12.49 38.64
N GLN A 98 -4.87 12.53 37.69
CA GLN A 98 -6.31 12.43 37.92
C GLN A 98 -6.90 11.16 37.29
N LYS A 99 -7.97 10.63 37.89
CA LYS A 99 -8.66 9.39 37.44
C LYS A 99 -9.94 9.64 36.63
N ASN A 100 -10.22 10.88 36.25
CA ASN A 100 -11.41 11.29 35.49
C ASN A 100 -11.11 11.65 34.02
N LEU A 101 -9.95 11.24 33.51
CA LEU A 101 -9.55 11.47 32.13
C LEU A 101 -9.89 10.22 31.30
N LEU A 102 -10.39 10.43 30.07
CA LEU A 102 -10.65 9.36 29.10
C LEU A 102 -10.38 9.88 27.68
N ILE A 103 -10.19 8.98 26.73
CA ILE A 103 -10.07 9.35 25.32
C ILE A 103 -11.48 9.56 24.74
N SER A 104 -11.79 10.79 24.36
CA SER A 104 -13.06 11.12 23.71
C SER A 104 -13.09 10.68 22.25
N GLU A 105 -11.98 10.89 21.52
CA GLU A 105 -11.84 10.64 20.09
C GLU A 105 -10.38 10.36 19.70
N VAL A 106 -10.17 9.59 18.63
CA VAL A 106 -8.87 9.41 17.99
C VAL A 106 -9.01 9.75 16.51
N LYS A 107 -8.63 10.98 16.11
CA LYS A 107 -8.71 11.39 14.71
C LYS A 107 -7.46 10.94 13.94
N HIS A 108 -7.67 10.23 12.84
CA HIS A 108 -6.63 9.85 11.90
C HIS A 108 -6.89 10.51 10.55
N LYS A 109 -5.98 11.41 10.16
CA LYS A 109 -6.02 12.13 8.90
C LYS A 109 -4.75 11.84 8.10
N THR A 110 -4.91 11.35 6.88
CA THR A 110 -3.81 11.04 5.98
C THR A 110 -4.02 11.66 4.62
N PHE A 111 -2.91 11.92 3.95
CA PHE A 111 -2.87 12.49 2.62
C PHE A 111 -1.77 11.80 1.81
N ILE A 112 -2.10 11.36 0.61
CA ILE A 112 -1.17 10.69 -0.32
C ILE A 112 -1.41 11.27 -1.70
N GLU A 113 -0.32 11.63 -2.37
CA GLU A 113 -0.33 12.05 -3.77
C GLU A 113 0.76 11.27 -4.50
N VAL A 114 0.37 10.54 -5.54
CA VAL A 114 1.27 9.75 -6.38
C VAL A 114 1.26 10.34 -7.78
N ASN A 115 2.43 10.78 -8.20
CA ASN A 115 2.69 11.28 -9.54
C ASN A 115 4.01 10.69 -10.11
N GLU A 116 4.31 11.02 -11.35
CA GLU A 116 5.47 10.49 -12.09
C GLU A 116 6.81 10.97 -11.52
N GLU A 117 6.85 12.15 -10.89
CA GLU A 117 8.04 12.73 -10.26
C GLU A 117 8.28 12.13 -8.86
N GLY A 118 7.23 11.89 -8.10
CA GLY A 118 7.29 11.24 -6.78
C GLY A 118 7.74 9.80 -6.86
N THR A 119 7.54 9.13 -8.01
CA THR A 119 8.11 7.81 -8.36
C THR A 119 9.21 7.98 -9.42
N GLU A 120 10.07 8.99 -9.26
CA GLU A 120 11.24 9.25 -10.09
C GLU A 120 12.15 8.01 -10.17
N ALA A 121 12.08 7.26 -11.27
CA ALA A 121 13.22 6.49 -11.83
C ALA A 121 12.92 5.64 -13.08
N ALA A 122 11.70 5.55 -13.62
CA ALA A 122 11.43 4.43 -14.53
C ALA A 122 10.66 4.72 -15.83
N ALA A 123 10.45 6.00 -16.19
CA ALA A 123 9.63 6.38 -17.33
C ALA A 123 10.39 7.06 -18.48
N VAL A 124 11.66 6.73 -18.79
CA VAL A 124 12.21 7.03 -20.12
C VAL A 124 13.27 6.00 -20.54
N THR A 125 12.83 4.92 -21.18
CA THR A 125 13.66 4.27 -22.22
C THR A 125 12.80 4.06 -23.45
N GLY A 126 12.68 5.12 -24.25
CA GLY A 126 12.23 5.05 -25.63
C GLY A 126 13.27 4.30 -26.45
N VAL A 127 13.23 2.96 -26.40
CA VAL A 127 14.06 2.11 -27.23
C VAL A 127 13.40 2.04 -28.61
N ARG A 128 13.69 3.02 -29.47
CA ARG A 128 13.64 2.79 -30.93
C ARG A 128 14.84 1.91 -31.29
N ILE A 129 14.72 0.61 -31.02
CA ILE A 129 15.59 -0.37 -31.66
C ILE A 129 14.68 -1.21 -32.53
N SER A 130 14.93 -1.17 -33.83
CA SER A 130 14.45 -2.16 -34.79
C SER A 130 15.04 -3.51 -34.40
N LEU A 131 14.40 -4.20 -33.46
CA LEU A 131 14.72 -5.59 -33.13
C LEU A 131 13.83 -6.47 -34.00
N THR A 132 14.48 -7.37 -34.74
CA THR A 132 13.85 -8.48 -35.48
C THR A 132 13.28 -9.56 -34.55
N ALA A 133 13.32 -9.36 -33.23
CA ALA A 133 12.71 -10.20 -32.21
C ALA A 133 11.95 -9.34 -31.18
N VAL A 134 10.68 -9.67 -30.95
CA VAL A 134 9.82 -9.01 -29.94
C VAL A 134 10.41 -9.31 -28.56
N PRO A 135 10.89 -8.31 -27.79
CA PRO A 135 11.33 -8.57 -26.44
C PRO A 135 10.13 -9.00 -25.59
N SER A 136 10.26 -10.07 -24.80
CA SER A 136 9.20 -10.51 -23.90
C SER A 136 9.12 -9.57 -22.70
N TYR A 137 8.24 -8.58 -22.78
CA TYR A 137 7.87 -7.73 -21.65
C TYR A 137 6.69 -8.36 -20.92
N ARG A 138 6.68 -8.28 -19.58
CA ARG A 138 5.44 -8.44 -18.81
C ARG A 138 4.66 -7.14 -18.90
N GLU A 139 3.34 -7.23 -18.95
CA GLU A 139 2.47 -6.05 -18.94
C GLU A 139 1.66 -6.01 -17.64
N MET A 140 1.63 -4.83 -17.02
CA MET A 140 0.82 -4.53 -15.84
C MET A 140 0.19 -3.15 -16.04
N ILE A 141 -1.07 -3.13 -16.46
CA ILE A 141 -1.86 -1.91 -16.57
C ILE A 141 -2.84 -1.88 -15.39
N VAL A 142 -2.66 -0.89 -14.52
CA VAL A 142 -3.47 -0.66 -13.32
C VAL A 142 -4.71 0.14 -13.73
N ASP A 143 -5.65 -0.55 -14.37
CA ASP A 143 -6.89 -0.02 -14.95
C ASP A 143 -8.15 -0.37 -14.15
N ARG A 144 -7.98 -0.80 -12.90
CA ARG A 144 -9.04 -1.34 -12.03
C ARG A 144 -8.61 -1.25 -10.56
N PRO A 145 -9.49 -1.55 -9.59
CA PRO A 145 -9.16 -1.45 -8.17
C PRO A 145 -7.87 -2.19 -7.81
N PHE A 146 -7.01 -1.56 -7.02
CA PHE A 146 -5.71 -2.08 -6.64
C PHE A 146 -5.37 -1.74 -5.19
N ILE A 147 -4.44 -2.49 -4.60
CA ILE A 147 -3.91 -2.22 -3.27
C ILE A 147 -2.53 -1.59 -3.46
N PHE A 148 -2.22 -0.59 -2.67
CA PHE A 148 -0.87 -0.05 -2.59
C PHE A 148 -0.37 -0.06 -1.15
N ALA A 149 0.94 -0.22 -1.00
CA ALA A 149 1.64 -0.07 0.26
C ALA A 149 2.88 0.78 0.07
N ILE A 150 3.17 1.68 1.01
CA ILE A 150 4.44 2.39 1.09
C ILE A 150 5.17 1.86 2.30
N ARG A 151 6.40 1.38 2.10
CA ARG A 151 7.20 0.77 3.16
C ARG A 151 8.65 1.22 3.13
N GLU A 152 9.29 1.14 4.29
CA GLU A 152 10.73 1.23 4.44
C GLU A 152 11.36 -0.15 4.12
N ARG A 153 12.46 -0.18 3.36
CA ARG A 153 13.02 -1.42 2.79
C ARG A 153 13.98 -2.15 3.72
N GLN A 154 14.61 -1.50 4.68
CA GLN A 154 15.61 -2.12 5.56
C GLN A 154 14.95 -2.97 6.66
N ASN A 155 13.99 -2.39 7.38
CA ASN A 155 13.28 -3.04 8.48
C ASN A 155 11.88 -3.52 8.08
N GLY A 156 11.43 -3.13 6.89
CA GLY A 156 10.16 -3.57 6.34
C GLY A 156 8.93 -2.85 6.86
N THR A 157 9.10 -1.76 7.62
CA THR A 157 7.99 -1.02 8.26
C THR A 157 7.02 -0.49 7.22
N LEU A 158 5.75 -0.82 7.42
CA LEU A 158 4.63 -0.32 6.62
C LEU A 158 4.27 1.09 7.09
N LEU A 159 4.39 2.07 6.20
CA LEU A 159 4.07 3.47 6.46
C LEU A 159 2.65 3.80 6.02
N PHE A 160 2.26 3.29 4.85
CA PHE A 160 0.91 3.43 4.32
C PHE A 160 0.46 2.12 3.71
N LEU A 161 -0.84 1.85 3.83
CA LEU A 161 -1.54 0.78 3.17
C LEU A 161 -2.91 1.30 2.78
N GLY A 162 -3.28 1.12 1.51
CA GLY A 162 -4.55 1.60 1.03
C GLY A 162 -5.06 0.76 -0.13
N LYS A 163 -6.37 0.85 -0.33
CA LYS A 163 -7.09 0.26 -1.45
C LYS A 163 -7.65 1.41 -2.30
N ILE A 164 -7.34 1.40 -3.59
CA ILE A 164 -7.90 2.32 -4.58
C ILE A 164 -9.00 1.58 -5.30
N VAL A 165 -10.20 2.14 -5.31
CA VAL A 165 -11.33 1.61 -6.10
C VAL A 165 -11.58 2.51 -7.29
N ASP A 166 -11.46 3.82 -7.10
CA ASP A 166 -11.59 4.83 -8.14
C ASP A 166 -10.48 5.87 -7.93
N PRO A 167 -9.50 6.00 -8.86
CA PRO A 167 -8.47 7.01 -8.77
C PRO A 167 -8.99 8.36 -9.31
N GLU A 168 -9.06 9.37 -8.44
CA GLU A 168 -9.22 10.79 -8.83
C GLU A 168 -7.88 11.45 -9.23
#